data_AF-A0A6A5Z2L4-F1
#
_entry.id   AF-A0A6A5Z2L4-F1
#
_cell.length_a   1.000
_cell.length_b   1.000
_cell.length_c   1.000
_cell.angle_alpha   90.00
_cell.angle_beta   90.00
_cell.angle_gamma   90.00
#
_symmetry.space_group_name_H-M   'P 1'
#
loop_
_entity.id
_entity.type
_entity.pdbx_description
1 polymer ?
#
loop_
_entity_poly.entity_id
_entity_poly.type
_entity_poly.pdbx_seq_one_letter_code
_entity_poly.pdbx_strand_id
1 'polypeptide(L)'
;MTNSVSTRIQGRLLEAANDVAVEHALHSHWSIFHLWHYFGAHENAIAPVESVWDETAPFVSCLGLAYLVQRDLKCKLQSDPELVSFQDKVQIMTNVTVADSNRYQYHVIVVFEFDQSCIVVDVGYHPTAIQLTLGETFHMEVSAKFNGILVQSVMRYIKRGGRKLLQTAFSALAFPGAQQENISITDRIKPLPPKKGVNVRMLVNEEPRSIPSIECDGKYIIHSCQCSVDFGKRSVWLQIPNEDWIQRHANSAFRD
;
A
#
# COMPACT_ATOMS: atom_id res chain seq x y z
N MET A 1 8.88 -32.04 -9.43
CA MET A 1 10.01 -31.20 -9.83
C MET A 1 9.53 -29.75 -9.72
N THR A 2 10.03 -28.98 -8.77
CA THR A 2 9.74 -27.54 -8.69
C THR A 2 10.69 -26.84 -9.66
N ASN A 3 10.15 -26.22 -10.71
CA ASN A 3 10.95 -25.40 -11.61
C ASN A 3 11.38 -24.16 -10.83
N SER A 4 12.62 -24.16 -10.33
CA SER A 4 13.19 -22.98 -9.71
C SER A 4 13.23 -21.85 -10.73
N VAL A 5 12.65 -20.71 -10.38
CA VAL A 5 12.73 -19.50 -11.19
C VAL A 5 14.17 -19.02 -11.17
N SER A 6 14.76 -18.76 -12.34
CA SER A 6 16.15 -18.29 -12.38
C SER A 6 16.28 -16.92 -11.72
N THR A 7 17.43 -16.64 -11.10
CA THR A 7 17.73 -15.35 -10.47
C THR A 7 17.53 -14.18 -11.43
N ARG A 8 17.83 -14.38 -12.73
CA ARG A 8 17.60 -13.39 -13.79
C ARG A 8 16.12 -13.03 -13.92
N ILE A 9 15.24 -14.04 -13.96
CA ILE A 9 13.80 -13.81 -14.07
C ILE A 9 13.25 -13.17 -12.79
N GLN A 10 13.73 -13.59 -11.61
CA GLN A 10 13.33 -12.95 -10.35
C GLN A 10 13.72 -11.47 -10.31
N GLY A 11 14.94 -11.11 -10.76
CA GLY A 11 15.37 -9.72 -10.85
C GLY A 11 14.46 -8.87 -11.76
N ARG A 12 14.09 -9.39 -12.93
CA ARG A 12 13.15 -8.71 -13.84
C ARG A 12 11.73 -8.58 -13.26
N LEU A 13 11.26 -9.60 -12.53
CA LEU A 13 9.97 -9.52 -11.83
C LEU A 13 10.01 -8.45 -10.72
N LEU A 14 11.12 -8.33 -10.00
CA LEU A 14 11.31 -7.31 -8.98
C LEU A 14 11.34 -5.91 -9.61
N GLU A 15 12.05 -5.71 -10.71
CA GLU A 15 12.09 -4.45 -11.46
C GLU A 15 10.69 -4.05 -11.93
N ALA A 16 9.95 -4.96 -12.57
CA ALA A 16 8.57 -4.69 -13.01
C ALA A 16 7.64 -4.34 -11.83
N ALA A 17 7.76 -5.04 -10.72
CA ALA A 17 7.01 -4.75 -9.50
C ALA A 17 7.40 -3.39 -8.89
N ASN A 18 8.69 -3.04 -8.92
CA ASN A 18 9.20 -1.79 -8.40
C ASN A 18 8.67 -0.60 -9.18
N ASP A 19 8.70 -0.66 -10.51
CA ASP A 19 8.18 0.40 -11.36
C ASP A 19 6.71 0.69 -11.07
N VAL A 20 5.87 -0.36 -10.97
CA VAL A 20 4.45 -0.23 -10.64
C VAL A 20 4.27 0.31 -9.22
N ALA A 21 5.08 -0.14 -8.26
CA ALA A 21 5.03 0.35 -6.89
C ALA A 21 5.31 1.86 -6.81
N VAL A 22 6.37 2.32 -7.48
CA VAL A 22 6.78 3.72 -7.53
C VAL A 22 5.72 4.57 -8.22
N GLU A 23 5.19 4.11 -9.35
CA GLU A 23 4.12 4.80 -10.08
C GLU A 23 2.91 5.07 -9.17
N HIS A 24 2.43 4.04 -8.46
CA HIS A 24 1.33 4.21 -7.51
C HIS A 24 1.73 4.99 -6.26
N ALA A 25 2.97 4.90 -5.79
CA ALA A 25 3.45 5.68 -4.66
C ALA A 25 3.39 7.19 -4.93
N LEU A 26 3.54 7.59 -6.20
CA LEU A 26 3.53 8.98 -6.63
C LEU A 26 2.13 9.48 -7.01
N HIS A 27 1.32 8.64 -7.65
CA HIS A 27 0.04 9.08 -8.24
C HIS A 27 -1.20 8.63 -7.47
N SER A 28 -1.06 7.70 -6.52
CA SER A 28 -2.15 7.23 -5.68
C SER A 28 -1.96 7.68 -4.24
N HIS A 29 -3.02 8.21 -3.64
CA HIS A 29 -3.00 8.73 -2.27
C HIS A 29 -3.91 7.89 -1.39
N TRP A 30 -3.38 7.45 -0.24
CA TRP A 30 -4.20 6.66 0.65
C TRP A 30 -5.27 7.55 1.29
N SER A 31 -6.55 7.20 1.15
CA SER A 31 -7.65 7.90 1.81
C SER A 31 -8.87 7.02 2.01
N ILE A 32 -9.30 6.89 3.27
CA ILE A 32 -10.60 6.29 3.58
C ILE A 32 -11.74 7.32 3.56
N PHE A 33 -11.42 8.62 3.51
CA PHE A 33 -12.43 9.70 3.41
C PHE A 33 -13.20 9.60 2.11
N HIS A 34 -12.48 9.57 0.99
CA HIS A 34 -13.05 9.57 -0.34
C HIS A 34 -13.87 8.30 -0.60
N LEU A 35 -13.36 7.14 -0.17
CA LEU A 35 -14.10 5.89 -0.28
C LEU A 35 -15.40 5.90 0.53
N TRP A 36 -15.37 6.39 1.77
CA TRP A 36 -16.58 6.52 2.57
C TRP A 36 -17.58 7.50 1.95
N HIS A 37 -17.09 8.62 1.41
CA HIS A 37 -17.94 9.59 0.73
C HIS A 37 -18.61 8.99 -0.51
N TYR A 38 -17.84 8.27 -1.33
CA TYR A 38 -18.33 7.54 -2.49
C TYR A 38 -19.50 6.62 -2.12
N PHE A 39 -19.30 5.71 -1.16
CA PHE A 39 -20.36 4.76 -0.79
C PHE A 39 -21.52 5.41 -0.03
N GLY A 40 -21.30 6.55 0.64
CA GLY A 40 -22.37 7.34 1.22
C GLY A 40 -23.26 8.02 0.17
N ALA A 41 -22.70 8.36 -1.00
CA ALA A 41 -23.46 8.92 -2.13
C ALA A 41 -24.17 7.84 -2.97
N HIS A 42 -23.70 6.59 -2.90
CA HIS A 42 -24.19 5.45 -3.68
C HIS A 42 -24.82 4.37 -2.79
N GLU A 43 -25.87 4.72 -2.03
CA GLU A 43 -26.55 3.78 -1.12
C GLU A 43 -27.00 2.50 -1.86
N ASN A 44 -26.68 1.33 -1.31
CA ASN A 44 -27.01 0.00 -1.85
C ASN A 44 -26.39 -0.35 -3.22
N ALA A 45 -25.39 0.42 -3.67
CA ALA A 45 -24.71 0.11 -4.92
C ALA A 45 -23.73 -1.06 -4.74
N ILE A 46 -23.98 -2.14 -5.48
CA ILE A 46 -22.91 -3.03 -5.92
C ILE A 46 -22.27 -2.32 -7.11
N ALA A 47 -21.10 -1.73 -6.89
CA ALA A 47 -20.35 -1.08 -7.95
C ALA A 47 -19.25 -2.03 -8.47
N PRO A 48 -19.00 -2.05 -9.79
CA PRO A 48 -17.79 -2.65 -10.34
C PRO A 48 -16.56 -2.06 -9.63
N VAL A 49 -15.60 -2.90 -9.26
CA VAL A 49 -14.41 -2.45 -8.51
C VAL A 49 -13.66 -1.33 -9.22
N GLU A 50 -13.57 -1.42 -10.55
CA GLU A 50 -12.88 -0.43 -11.38
C GLU A 50 -13.54 0.95 -11.31
N SER A 51 -14.88 1.03 -11.39
CA SER A 51 -15.57 2.32 -11.35
C SER A 51 -15.38 3.03 -10.01
N VAL A 52 -15.36 2.29 -8.90
CA VAL A 52 -15.09 2.87 -7.58
C VAL A 52 -13.74 3.57 -7.55
N TRP A 53 -12.70 2.93 -8.09
CA TRP A 53 -11.35 3.48 -8.04
C TRP A 53 -11.12 4.61 -9.03
N ASP A 54 -11.76 4.55 -10.20
CA ASP A 54 -11.73 5.65 -11.18
C ASP A 54 -12.41 6.90 -10.61
N GLU A 55 -13.56 6.75 -9.94
CA GLU A 55 -14.31 7.87 -9.36
C GLU A 55 -13.68 8.43 -8.08
N THR A 56 -12.92 7.64 -7.33
CA THR A 56 -12.20 8.13 -6.14
C THR A 56 -10.79 8.62 -6.43
N ALA A 57 -10.28 8.46 -7.65
CA ALA A 57 -8.93 8.87 -8.03
C ALA A 57 -8.67 10.37 -7.70
N PRO A 58 -7.44 10.73 -7.25
CA PRO A 58 -6.28 9.86 -7.02
C PRO A 58 -6.32 9.11 -5.68
N PHE A 59 -7.43 9.15 -4.94
CA PHE A 59 -7.54 8.63 -3.59
C PHE A 59 -8.03 7.18 -3.54
N VAL A 60 -7.34 6.33 -2.78
CA VAL A 60 -7.64 4.89 -2.68
C VAL A 60 -7.45 4.35 -1.26
N SER A 61 -8.13 3.26 -0.92
CA SER A 61 -7.85 2.52 0.33
C SER A 61 -6.66 1.56 0.15
N CYS A 62 -6.23 0.85 1.20
CA CYS A 62 -5.22 -0.21 1.05
C CYS A 62 -5.70 -1.33 0.11
N LEU A 63 -6.99 -1.66 0.14
CA LEU A 63 -7.58 -2.62 -0.80
C LEU A 63 -7.56 -2.09 -2.24
N GLY A 64 -7.97 -0.84 -2.46
CA GLY A 64 -7.95 -0.23 -3.78
C GLY A 64 -6.54 -0.11 -4.35
N LEU A 65 -5.59 0.29 -3.51
CA LEU A 65 -4.18 0.38 -3.89
C LEU A 65 -3.61 -0.99 -4.27
N ALA A 66 -3.87 -2.04 -3.49
CA ALA A 66 -3.44 -3.40 -3.81
C ALA A 66 -4.12 -3.94 -5.10
N TYR A 67 -5.39 -3.60 -5.32
CA TYR A 67 -6.09 -3.95 -6.55
C TYR A 67 -5.47 -3.31 -7.78
N LEU A 68 -5.26 -1.99 -7.76
CA LEU A 68 -4.67 -1.24 -8.88
C LEU A 68 -3.23 -1.73 -9.15
N VAL A 69 -2.41 -1.89 -8.11
CA VAL A 69 -1.06 -2.45 -8.24
C VAL A 69 -1.11 -3.85 -8.86
N GLN A 70 -2.01 -4.74 -8.41
CA GLN A 70 -2.12 -6.08 -8.99
C GLN A 70 -2.50 -6.02 -10.47
N ARG A 71 -3.49 -5.19 -10.83
CA ARG A 71 -3.95 -5.01 -12.22
C ARG A 71 -2.81 -4.54 -13.10
N ASP A 72 -2.16 -3.44 -12.72
CA ASP A 72 -1.15 -2.78 -13.55
C ASP A 72 0.13 -3.63 -13.64
N LEU A 73 0.46 -4.36 -12.57
CA LEU A 73 1.55 -5.34 -12.59
C LEU A 73 1.23 -6.53 -13.49
N LYS A 74 0.01 -7.08 -13.47
CA LYS A 74 -0.41 -8.12 -14.43
C LYS A 74 -0.31 -7.62 -15.87
N CYS A 75 -0.80 -6.42 -16.17
CA CYS A 75 -0.67 -5.82 -17.50
C CYS A 75 0.79 -5.63 -17.92
N LYS A 76 1.66 -5.20 -16.99
CA LYS A 76 3.10 -5.06 -17.23
C LYS A 76 3.79 -6.41 -17.50
N LEU A 77 3.38 -7.47 -16.81
CA LEU A 77 3.90 -8.82 -17.08
C LEU A 77 3.39 -9.38 -18.42
N GLN A 78 2.15 -9.05 -18.81
CA GLN A 78 1.56 -9.48 -20.08
C GLN A 78 2.31 -8.96 -21.31
N SER A 79 2.88 -7.76 -21.22
CA SER A 79 3.62 -7.14 -22.32
C SER A 79 5.05 -7.68 -22.47
N ASP A 80 5.54 -8.46 -21.51
CA ASP A 80 6.88 -9.04 -21.52
C ASP A 80 6.83 -10.56 -21.79
N PRO A 81 7.29 -11.04 -22.98
CA PRO A 81 7.23 -12.45 -23.35
C PRO A 81 7.93 -13.40 -22.38
N GLU A 82 8.95 -12.94 -21.65
CA GLU A 82 9.65 -13.77 -20.65
C GLU A 82 8.91 -13.83 -19.31
N LEU A 83 8.06 -12.84 -19.01
CA LEU A 83 7.39 -12.71 -17.72
C LEU A 83 5.89 -13.02 -17.75
N VAL A 84 5.25 -13.10 -18.92
CA VAL A 84 3.81 -13.34 -19.07
C VAL A 84 3.31 -14.57 -18.30
N SER A 85 4.10 -15.63 -18.23
CA SER A 85 3.76 -16.86 -17.48
C SER A 85 3.68 -16.67 -15.95
N PHE A 86 4.07 -15.51 -15.44
CA PHE A 86 4.03 -15.15 -14.02
C PHE A 86 2.85 -14.26 -13.64
N GLN A 87 2.06 -13.76 -14.59
CA GLN A 87 0.91 -12.88 -14.30
C GLN A 87 -0.07 -13.50 -13.30
N ASP A 88 -0.31 -14.81 -13.41
CA ASP A 88 -1.29 -15.52 -12.57
C ASP A 88 -0.74 -15.84 -11.17
N LYS A 89 0.57 -15.59 -10.96
CA LYS A 89 1.24 -15.70 -9.66
C LYS A 89 1.17 -14.40 -8.85
N VAL A 90 0.68 -13.30 -9.42
CA VAL A 90 0.47 -12.05 -8.70
C VAL A 90 -0.77 -12.20 -7.81
N GLN A 91 -0.57 -12.21 -6.49
CA GLN A 91 -1.64 -12.42 -5.52
C GLN A 91 -1.84 -11.18 -4.66
N ILE A 92 -3.09 -10.90 -4.30
CA ILE A 92 -3.40 -9.98 -3.21
C ILE A 92 -3.39 -10.79 -1.91
N MET A 93 -2.75 -10.28 -0.85
CA MET A 93 -2.79 -10.92 0.47
C MET A 93 -3.37 -9.97 1.52
N THR A 94 -4.03 -10.54 2.52
CA THR A 94 -4.64 -9.81 3.64
C THR A 94 -4.38 -10.50 4.98
N ASN A 95 -4.57 -9.75 6.06
CA ASN A 95 -4.41 -10.16 7.47
C ASN A 95 -5.32 -11.35 7.78
N VAL A 96 -4.75 -12.40 8.40
CA VAL A 96 -5.53 -13.54 8.93
C VAL A 96 -6.41 -13.10 10.11
N THR A 97 -5.96 -12.12 10.87
CA THR A 97 -6.70 -11.54 11.99
C THR A 97 -7.63 -10.47 11.47
N VAL A 98 -8.88 -10.81 11.12
CA VAL A 98 -10.11 -10.17 11.64
C VAL A 98 -11.30 -10.99 11.10
N ALA A 99 -11.88 -11.83 11.97
CA ALA A 99 -13.31 -12.14 11.91
C ALA A 99 -13.96 -11.84 13.27
N ASP A 100 -13.23 -12.09 14.36
CA ASP A 100 -13.79 -12.02 15.73
C ASP A 100 -13.57 -10.71 16.49
N SER A 101 -12.68 -9.81 16.05
CA SER A 101 -12.48 -8.54 16.74
C SER A 101 -13.20 -7.42 16.00
N ASN A 102 -14.09 -6.68 16.68
CA ASN A 102 -14.71 -5.42 16.24
C ASN A 102 -13.70 -4.28 15.88
N ARG A 103 -12.44 -4.62 15.60
CA ARG A 103 -11.37 -3.71 15.20
C ARG A 103 -11.13 -3.93 13.71
N TYR A 104 -11.55 -2.97 12.90
CA TYR A 104 -11.27 -2.90 11.46
C TYR A 104 -9.77 -2.69 11.20
N GLN A 105 -8.94 -3.70 11.49
CA GLN A 105 -7.51 -3.71 11.21
C GLN A 105 -7.23 -4.67 10.06
N TYR A 106 -7.77 -4.34 8.89
CA TYR A 106 -7.42 -5.01 7.65
C TYR A 106 -6.33 -4.22 6.95
N HIS A 107 -5.33 -4.92 6.45
CA HIS A 107 -4.31 -4.38 5.56
C HIS A 107 -4.21 -5.34 4.37
N VAL A 108 -3.92 -4.78 3.20
CA VAL A 108 -3.96 -5.52 1.95
C VAL A 108 -2.73 -5.14 1.14
N ILE A 109 -2.05 -6.13 0.59
CA ILE A 109 -0.80 -5.99 -0.17
C ILE A 109 -0.80 -6.87 -1.41
N VAL A 110 0.17 -6.68 -2.29
CA VAL A 110 0.42 -7.56 -3.45
C VAL A 110 1.69 -8.37 -3.22
N VAL A 111 1.67 -9.65 -3.58
CA VAL A 111 2.80 -10.58 -3.38
C VAL A 111 3.00 -11.49 -4.59
N PHE A 112 4.26 -11.72 -4.95
CA PHE A 112 4.71 -12.87 -5.73
C PHE A 112 5.37 -13.88 -4.82
N GLU A 113 4.83 -15.09 -4.79
CA GLU A 113 5.37 -16.15 -3.96
C GLU A 113 6.28 -17.10 -4.77
N PHE A 114 7.50 -17.34 -4.28
CA PHE A 114 8.42 -18.36 -4.79
C PHE A 114 8.77 -19.36 -3.69
N ASP A 115 9.53 -20.40 -4.01
CA ASP A 115 9.86 -21.45 -3.04
C ASP A 115 10.76 -20.96 -1.91
N GLN A 116 11.72 -20.08 -2.22
CA GLN A 116 12.74 -19.58 -1.29
C GLN A 116 12.72 -18.05 -1.14
N SER A 117 11.81 -17.35 -1.80
CA SER A 117 11.68 -15.90 -1.72
C SER A 117 10.26 -15.44 -2.02
N CYS A 118 9.97 -14.18 -1.75
CA CYS A 118 8.80 -13.49 -2.28
C CYS A 118 9.17 -12.07 -2.71
N ILE A 119 8.37 -11.49 -3.61
CA ILE A 119 8.37 -10.05 -3.89
C ILE A 119 7.09 -9.49 -3.28
N VAL A 120 7.21 -8.42 -2.52
CA VAL A 120 6.12 -7.75 -1.80
C VAL A 120 5.99 -6.34 -2.33
N VAL A 121 4.76 -5.94 -2.65
CA VAL A 121 4.40 -4.56 -2.99
C VAL A 121 3.36 -4.09 -1.98
N ASP A 122 3.80 -3.22 -1.07
CA ASP A 122 2.98 -2.61 -0.04
C ASP A 122 3.09 -1.09 -0.12
N VAL A 123 2.55 -0.51 -1.18
CA VAL A 123 2.58 0.94 -1.42
C VAL A 123 1.93 1.71 -0.26
N GLY A 124 1.10 1.09 0.58
CA GLY A 124 0.57 1.74 1.79
C GLY A 124 1.66 2.14 2.79
N TYR A 125 2.72 1.33 2.90
CA TYR A 125 3.80 1.51 3.87
C TYR A 125 5.18 1.74 3.26
N HIS A 126 5.44 1.24 2.05
CA HIS A 126 6.72 1.31 1.36
C HIS A 126 6.53 1.61 -0.13
N PRO A 127 7.15 2.66 -0.68
CA PRO A 127 6.92 3.13 -2.04
C PRO A 127 7.54 2.23 -3.12
N THR A 128 8.49 1.37 -2.78
CA THR A 128 9.17 0.44 -3.70
C THR A 128 8.82 -1.02 -3.40
N ALA A 129 9.02 -1.89 -4.38
CA ALA A 129 8.87 -3.33 -4.20
C ALA A 129 10.04 -3.91 -3.39
N ILE A 130 9.76 -4.91 -2.57
CA ILE A 130 10.73 -5.53 -1.65
C ILE A 130 10.85 -7.02 -1.99
N GLN A 131 12.07 -7.51 -2.20
CA GLN A 131 12.33 -8.94 -2.25
C GLN A 131 12.74 -9.45 -0.87
N LEU A 132 12.12 -10.54 -0.41
CA LEU A 132 12.44 -11.20 0.85
C LEU A 132 12.82 -12.65 0.61
N THR A 133 13.96 -13.07 1.14
CA THR A 133 14.34 -14.48 1.16
C THR A 133 13.65 -15.20 2.32
N LEU A 134 13.39 -16.51 2.18
CA LEU A 134 12.79 -17.30 3.25
C LEU A 134 13.71 -17.30 4.49
N GLY A 135 13.16 -16.90 5.63
CA GLY A 135 13.87 -16.70 6.89
C GLY A 135 14.41 -15.27 7.08
N GLU A 136 14.37 -14.43 6.06
CA GLU A 136 14.85 -13.06 6.11
C GLU A 136 13.88 -12.13 6.86
N THR A 137 14.45 -11.09 7.45
CA THR A 137 13.73 -9.99 8.09
C THR A 137 14.10 -8.69 7.38
N PHE A 138 13.09 -7.97 6.91
CA PHE A 138 13.25 -6.65 6.33
C PHE A 138 12.69 -5.60 7.26
N HIS A 139 13.51 -4.59 7.53
CA HIS A 139 13.14 -3.44 8.32
C HIS A 139 12.66 -2.37 7.36
N MET A 140 11.38 -2.00 7.45
CA MET A 140 10.86 -0.87 6.68
C MET A 140 11.53 0.41 7.14
N GLU A 141 11.50 1.43 6.27
CA GLU A 141 11.83 2.77 6.68
C GLU A 141 10.93 3.26 7.81
N VAL A 142 11.48 4.16 8.62
CA VAL A 142 10.71 4.82 9.67
C VAL A 142 9.58 5.61 9.01
N SER A 143 8.37 5.52 9.55
CA SER A 143 7.21 6.27 9.06
C SER A 143 6.46 6.91 10.21
N ALA A 144 5.93 8.11 9.99
CA ALA A 144 5.03 8.74 10.94
C ALA A 144 3.63 8.13 10.80
N LYS A 145 3.04 7.73 11.94
CA LYS A 145 1.61 7.42 12.04
C LYS A 145 0.78 8.71 12.05
N PHE A 146 -0.53 8.57 11.82
CA PHE A 146 -1.57 9.61 11.96
C PHE A 146 -1.73 10.22 13.38
N ASN A 147 -0.74 10.08 14.24
CA ASN A 147 -0.66 10.69 15.56
C ASN A 147 0.77 11.23 15.82
N GLY A 148 1.60 11.32 14.79
CA GLY A 148 2.99 11.77 14.86
C GLY A 148 3.98 10.75 15.41
N ILE A 149 3.52 9.59 15.89
CA ILE A 149 4.42 8.55 16.41
C ILE A 149 5.19 7.95 15.24
N LEU A 150 6.51 8.07 15.28
CA LEU A 150 7.41 7.37 14.37
C LEU A 150 7.38 5.88 14.68
N VAL A 151 7.17 5.07 13.65
CA VAL A 151 7.20 3.62 13.73
C VAL A 151 8.08 3.03 12.66
N GLN A 152 8.78 1.97 13.03
CA GLN A 152 9.48 1.13 12.10
C GLN A 152 8.80 -0.23 12.09
N SER A 153 8.25 -0.61 10.94
CA SER A 153 7.61 -1.90 10.78
C SER A 153 8.63 -2.93 10.29
N VAL A 154 8.35 -4.20 10.55
CA VAL A 154 9.20 -5.30 10.14
C VAL A 154 8.36 -6.27 9.32
N MET A 155 8.92 -6.75 8.21
CA MET A 155 8.39 -7.83 7.40
C MET A 155 9.29 -9.06 7.50
N ARG A 156 8.69 -10.25 7.56
CA ARG A 156 9.40 -11.52 7.58
C ARG A 156 8.71 -12.53 6.68
N TYR A 157 9.49 -13.18 5.83
CA TYR A 157 9.00 -14.31 5.04
C TYR A 157 9.41 -15.61 5.72
N ILE A 158 8.45 -16.37 6.26
CA ILE A 158 8.74 -17.55 7.10
C ILE A 158 7.95 -18.77 6.64
N LYS A 159 8.40 -19.96 7.02
CA LYS A 159 7.68 -21.22 6.82
C LYS A 159 7.27 -21.80 8.16
N ARG A 160 5.97 -21.98 8.39
CA ARG A 160 5.41 -22.57 9.62
C ARG A 160 4.39 -23.64 9.27
N GLY A 161 4.59 -24.86 9.78
CA GLY A 161 3.68 -25.99 9.52
C GLY A 161 3.55 -26.33 8.04
N GLY A 162 4.64 -26.23 7.28
CA GLY A 162 4.66 -26.48 5.83
C GLY A 162 4.13 -25.33 4.97
N ARG A 163 3.47 -24.32 5.54
CA ARG A 163 2.94 -23.15 4.84
C ARG A 163 3.91 -21.98 4.89
N LYS A 164 4.05 -21.26 3.77
CA LYS A 164 4.80 -20.01 3.67
C LYS A 164 3.88 -18.88 4.14
N LEU A 165 4.41 -17.97 4.96
CA LEU A 165 3.68 -16.88 5.60
C LEU A 165 4.51 -15.61 5.46
N LEU A 166 3.82 -14.51 5.18
CA LEU A 166 4.40 -13.18 5.30
C LEU A 166 3.91 -12.57 6.61
N GLN A 167 4.83 -12.40 7.55
CA GLN A 167 4.55 -11.79 8.84
C GLN A 167 4.93 -10.31 8.78
N THR A 168 3.98 -9.45 9.12
CA THR A 168 4.22 -8.02 9.36
C THR A 168 4.22 -7.75 10.87
N ALA A 169 4.67 -6.57 11.29
CA ALA A 169 4.57 -6.14 12.69
C ALA A 169 3.15 -6.19 13.27
N PHE A 170 2.12 -6.17 12.41
CA PHE A 170 0.72 -6.08 12.82
C PHE A 170 -0.06 -7.39 12.67
N SER A 171 0.36 -8.30 11.78
CA SER A 171 -0.36 -9.56 11.56
C SER A 171 0.43 -10.56 10.71
N ALA A 172 -0.01 -11.83 10.73
CA ALA A 172 0.34 -12.79 9.69
C ALA A 172 -0.60 -12.64 8.50
N LEU A 173 -0.06 -12.59 7.29
CA LEU A 173 -0.77 -12.61 6.02
C LEU A 173 -0.69 -14.03 5.45
N ALA A 174 -1.83 -14.66 5.15
CA ALA A 174 -1.83 -16.08 4.79
C ALA A 174 -2.88 -16.52 3.76
N PHE A 175 -3.57 -15.59 3.10
CA PHE A 175 -4.59 -15.95 2.13
C PHE A 175 -4.44 -15.12 0.87
N PRO A 176 -4.57 -15.71 -0.34
CA PRO A 176 -4.98 -14.94 -1.49
C PRO A 176 -6.33 -14.31 -1.12
N GLY A 177 -6.36 -12.98 -1.01
CA GLY A 177 -7.62 -12.25 -0.96
C GLY A 177 -8.41 -12.68 -2.19
N ALA A 178 -9.65 -13.13 -1.99
CA ALA A 178 -10.53 -13.42 -3.12
C ALA A 178 -10.47 -12.22 -4.08
N GLN A 179 -10.19 -12.46 -5.37
CA GLN A 179 -10.35 -11.42 -6.38
C GLN A 179 -11.82 -11.02 -6.32
N GLN A 180 -12.10 -9.89 -5.69
CA GLN A 180 -13.44 -9.35 -5.63
C GLN A 180 -13.70 -8.66 -6.96
N GLU A 181 -14.59 -9.24 -7.76
CA GLU A 181 -15.10 -8.60 -8.99
C GLU A 181 -16.05 -7.44 -8.67
N ASN A 182 -16.64 -7.47 -7.47
CA ASN A 182 -17.57 -6.46 -6.98
C ASN A 182 -17.22 -6.06 -5.55
N ILE A 183 -17.30 -4.76 -5.24
CA ILE A 183 -17.25 -4.27 -3.86
C ILE A 183 -18.69 -3.99 -3.46
N SER A 184 -19.24 -4.89 -2.65
CA SER A 184 -20.50 -4.64 -1.96
C SER A 184 -20.17 -4.10 -0.59
N ILE A 185 -20.79 -2.98 -0.23
CA ILE A 185 -20.96 -2.68 1.18
C ILE A 185 -22.39 -2.97 1.56
N THR A 186 -22.59 -4.11 2.22
CA THR A 186 -23.88 -4.44 2.83
C THR A 186 -24.25 -3.38 3.87
N ASP A 187 -25.52 -3.32 4.30
CA ASP A 187 -26.21 -2.33 5.18
C ASP A 187 -25.52 -1.83 6.48
N ARG A 188 -24.24 -2.15 6.70
CA ARG A 188 -23.46 -1.95 7.92
C ARG A 188 -22.49 -0.75 7.93
N ILE A 189 -22.46 0.17 6.94
CA ILE A 189 -21.67 1.43 7.06
C ILE A 189 -22.33 2.49 7.96
N LYS A 190 -23.26 2.10 8.83
CA LYS A 190 -24.08 3.09 9.54
C LYS A 190 -23.42 3.79 10.72
N PRO A 191 -22.30 3.34 11.33
CA PRO A 191 -21.48 4.26 12.07
C PRO A 191 -20.38 4.84 11.18
N LEU A 192 -20.31 6.17 11.16
CA LEU A 192 -19.11 6.93 10.79
C LEU A 192 -17.88 6.23 11.40
N PRO A 193 -16.86 5.83 10.61
CA PRO A 193 -15.70 5.17 11.17
C PRO A 193 -15.09 6.07 12.24
N PRO A 194 -14.63 5.52 13.38
CA PRO A 194 -14.18 6.33 14.52
C PRO A 194 -13.00 7.23 14.15
N LYS A 195 -12.22 6.84 13.15
CA LYS A 195 -11.11 7.61 12.59
C LYS A 195 -11.13 7.54 11.07
N LYS A 196 -10.84 8.66 10.41
CA LYS A 196 -10.55 8.75 8.97
C LYS A 196 -9.19 9.42 8.78
N GLY A 197 -8.52 9.13 7.67
CA GLY A 197 -7.23 9.73 7.35
C GLY A 197 -6.98 9.83 5.85
N VAL A 198 -6.03 10.70 5.49
CA VAL A 198 -5.46 10.85 4.16
C VAL A 198 -3.94 10.98 4.28
N ASN A 199 -3.21 10.23 3.47
CA ASN A 199 -1.75 10.30 3.37
C ASN A 199 -1.39 10.61 1.92
N VAL A 200 -0.69 11.73 1.74
CA VAL A 200 -0.24 12.24 0.44
C VAL A 200 1.28 12.10 0.39
N ARG A 201 1.75 11.58 -0.74
CA ARG A 201 3.15 11.49 -1.06
C ARG A 201 3.52 12.46 -2.16
N MET A 202 4.80 12.79 -2.20
CA MET A 202 5.37 13.51 -3.32
C MET A 202 6.82 13.12 -3.53
N LEU A 203 7.31 13.47 -4.72
CA LEU A 203 8.72 13.36 -5.08
C LEU A 203 9.41 14.70 -4.87
N VAL A 204 10.58 14.69 -4.24
CA VAL A 204 11.43 15.88 -4.06
C VAL A 204 12.84 15.62 -4.61
N ASN A 205 13.48 16.67 -5.13
CA ASN A 205 14.81 16.55 -5.75
C ASN A 205 15.96 16.56 -4.74
N GLU A 206 15.70 16.95 -3.49
CA GLU A 206 16.71 17.11 -2.45
C GLU A 206 16.34 16.23 -1.27
N GLU A 207 17.35 15.53 -0.73
CA GLU A 207 17.22 14.68 0.45
C GLU A 207 16.65 15.49 1.63
N PRO A 208 15.50 15.09 2.17
CA PRO A 208 14.93 15.70 3.37
C PRO A 208 15.83 15.50 4.58
N ARG A 209 15.88 16.50 5.46
CA ARG A 209 16.74 16.49 6.66
C ARG A 209 16.01 16.01 7.91
N SER A 210 14.70 16.26 7.99
CA SER A 210 13.91 16.10 9.22
C SER A 210 12.81 15.05 9.13
N ILE A 211 12.47 14.60 7.92
CA ILE A 211 11.44 13.57 7.70
C ILE A 211 12.02 12.33 7.02
N PRO A 212 11.47 11.14 7.29
CA PRO A 212 11.83 9.95 6.55
C PRO A 212 11.56 10.10 5.06
N SER A 213 12.45 9.54 4.26
CA SER A 213 12.39 9.60 2.80
C SER A 213 12.97 8.34 2.20
N ILE A 214 12.58 8.03 0.97
CA ILE A 214 13.12 6.90 0.23
C ILE A 214 13.67 7.40 -1.09
N GLU A 215 14.95 7.13 -1.33
CA GLU A 215 15.59 7.44 -2.60
C GLU A 215 14.99 6.57 -3.71
N CYS A 216 14.64 7.21 -4.82
CA CYS A 216 14.09 6.60 -6.02
C CYS A 216 14.59 7.41 -7.22
N ASP A 217 15.45 6.79 -8.05
CA ASP A 217 16.03 7.38 -9.27
C ASP A 217 16.67 8.77 -9.03
N GLY A 218 17.47 8.90 -7.97
CA GLY A 218 18.16 10.15 -7.61
C GLY A 218 17.25 11.25 -7.08
N LYS A 219 16.00 10.93 -6.74
CA LYS A 219 15.03 11.79 -6.05
C LYS A 219 14.54 11.09 -4.79
N TYR A 220 13.71 11.76 -4.00
CA TYR A 220 13.24 11.22 -2.71
C TYR A 220 11.72 11.27 -2.61
N ILE A 221 11.12 10.13 -2.28
CA ILE A 221 9.68 10.03 -1.99
C ILE A 221 9.46 10.33 -0.51
N ILE A 222 8.57 11.28 -0.23
CA ILE A 222 8.23 11.70 1.14
C ILE A 222 6.73 11.65 1.38
N HIS A 223 6.33 11.53 2.64
CA HIS A 223 4.97 11.88 3.07
C HIS A 223 4.87 13.40 3.28
N SER A 224 4.29 14.09 2.30
CA SER A 224 4.19 15.56 2.30
C SER A 224 3.04 16.09 3.15
N CYS A 225 1.96 15.31 3.27
CA CYS A 225 0.83 15.67 4.08
C CYS A 225 0.17 14.41 4.65
N GLN A 226 -0.07 14.42 5.96
CA GLN A 226 -0.93 13.45 6.60
C GLN A 226 -1.99 14.18 7.41
N CYS A 227 -3.25 13.87 7.17
CA CYS A 227 -4.36 14.40 7.94
C CYS A 227 -5.20 13.25 8.48
N SER A 228 -5.65 13.36 9.72
CA SER A 228 -6.64 12.45 10.28
C SER A 228 -7.65 13.16 11.15
N VAL A 229 -8.88 12.66 11.12
CA VAL A 229 -9.97 13.10 11.98
C VAL A 229 -10.39 11.92 12.84
N ASP A 230 -10.35 12.10 14.15
CA ASP A 230 -10.85 11.16 15.14
C ASP A 230 -12.19 11.69 15.68
N PHE A 231 -13.28 11.08 15.25
CA PHE A 231 -14.64 11.52 15.61
C PHE A 231 -14.98 11.14 17.05
N GLY A 232 -14.41 10.04 17.56
CA GLY A 232 -14.58 9.64 18.95
C GLY A 232 -13.96 10.65 19.92
N LYS A 233 -12.81 11.21 19.55
CA LYS A 233 -12.09 12.23 20.34
C LYS A 233 -12.40 13.67 19.94
N ARG A 234 -13.16 13.87 18.86
CA ARG A 234 -13.44 15.18 18.26
C ARG A 234 -12.17 15.98 17.96
N SER A 235 -11.15 15.30 17.43
CA SER A 235 -9.86 15.92 17.15
C SER A 235 -9.48 15.78 15.68
N VAL A 236 -8.81 16.81 15.17
CA VAL A 236 -8.14 16.81 13.87
C VAL A 236 -6.65 16.81 14.13
N TRP A 237 -5.91 15.99 13.41
CA TRP A 237 -4.47 15.97 13.41
C TRP A 237 -3.97 16.17 11.99
N LEU A 238 -3.04 17.10 11.82
CA LEU A 238 -2.44 17.46 10.54
C LEU A 238 -0.93 17.52 10.72
N GLN A 239 -0.20 16.83 9.83
CA GLN A 239 1.25 16.90 9.74
C GLN A 239 1.63 17.34 8.34
N ILE A 240 2.37 18.44 8.28
CA ILE A 240 2.98 19.00 7.08
C ILE A 240 4.45 19.30 7.44
N PRO A 241 5.45 18.75 6.73
CA PRO A 241 6.85 19.03 7.00
C PRO A 241 7.17 20.52 6.84
N ASN A 242 7.65 21.18 7.89
CA ASN A 242 7.96 22.62 7.80
C ASN A 242 9.24 22.85 6.97
N GLU A 243 10.40 22.41 7.47
CA GLU A 243 11.69 22.65 6.81
C GLU A 243 11.79 21.95 5.46
N ASP A 244 11.38 20.67 5.43
CA ASP A 244 11.50 19.82 4.24
C ASP A 244 10.40 20.06 3.20
N TRP A 245 9.40 20.90 3.48
CA TRP A 245 8.36 21.21 2.49
C TRP A 245 7.92 22.67 2.50
N ILE A 246 7.29 23.19 3.56
CA ILE A 246 6.76 24.58 3.62
C ILE A 246 7.86 25.63 3.32
N GLN A 247 9.06 25.43 3.89
CA GLN A 247 10.17 26.38 3.77
C GLN A 247 10.96 26.26 2.46
N ARG A 248 10.59 25.36 1.53
CA ARG A 248 11.20 25.29 0.20
C ARG A 248 10.76 26.45 -0.68
N HIS A 249 11.68 27.03 -1.46
CA HIS A 249 11.42 28.19 -2.32
C HIS A 249 10.19 28.01 -3.24
N ALA A 250 10.01 26.79 -3.77
CA ALA A 250 8.87 26.42 -4.60
C ALA A 250 7.50 26.58 -3.91
N ASN A 251 7.47 26.61 -2.57
CA ASN A 251 6.26 26.70 -1.75
C ASN A 251 6.11 28.07 -1.06
N SER A 252 6.80 29.11 -1.56
CA SER A 252 6.74 30.48 -1.00
C SER A 252 5.32 31.04 -0.90
N ALA A 253 4.43 30.71 -1.85
CA ALA A 253 3.04 31.16 -1.86
C ALA A 253 2.19 30.68 -0.67
N PHE A 254 2.65 29.71 0.12
CA PHE A 254 1.93 29.19 1.29
C PHE A 254 2.39 29.80 2.62
N ARG A 255 3.30 30.79 2.59
CA ARG A 255 3.91 31.37 3.80
C ARG A 255 3.31 32.72 4.21
N ASP A 256 2.57 33.36 3.31
CA ASP A 256 1.91 34.65 3.50
C ASP A 256 0.46 34.45 4.00
#